data_AF-A0AA34S1N2-F1
#
_entry.id   AF-A0AA34S1N2-F1
#
_cell.length_a   1.000
_cell.length_b   1.000
_cell.length_c   1.000
_cell.angle_alpha   90.00
_cell.angle_beta   90.00
_cell.angle_gamma   90.00
#
_symmetry.space_group_name_H-M   'P 1'
#
loop_
_entity.id
_entity.type
_entity.pdbx_description
1 polymer ?
#
loop_
_entity_poly.entity_id
_entity_poly.type
_entity_poly.pdbx_seq_one_letter_code
_entity_poly.pdbx_strand_id
1 'polypeptide(L)'
;MVGSDLTRDHQNAAQFLNEVWQVRVRFREEKFFVSPGDRFNSTVKFDKEFARLIRNRAGMYMAKPWNAYHPHWTFTPEIQVWESEIVRMAGRLAEMPALALMGEAVFDFYHQVDEEGNLVFRDESTRALHIFVQMLERFDEFLTDYKGPQQNPYGSSPYGF
;
A
#
# COMPACT_ATOMS: atom_id res chain seq x y z
N MET A 1 29.17 11.71 -9.59
CA MET A 1 28.68 11.36 -8.25
C MET A 1 27.27 10.80 -8.43
N VAL A 2 27.08 9.48 -8.41
CA VAL A 2 25.77 8.82 -8.65
C VAL A 2 25.41 7.84 -7.51
N GLY A 3 26.36 7.55 -6.61
CA GLY A 3 26.17 6.61 -5.50
C GLY A 3 25.47 7.19 -4.26
N SER A 4 25.38 8.52 -4.11
CA SER A 4 24.75 9.16 -2.95
C SER A 4 23.22 9.23 -3.04
N ASP A 5 22.66 9.29 -4.26
CA ASP A 5 21.22 9.44 -4.46
C ASP A 5 20.46 8.11 -4.31
N LEU A 6 21.07 6.98 -4.68
CA LEU A 6 20.39 5.68 -4.62
C LEU A 6 20.13 5.18 -3.20
N THR A 7 21.09 5.38 -2.30
CA THR A 7 20.91 5.06 -0.87
C THR A 7 19.83 5.93 -0.24
N ARG A 8 19.77 7.21 -0.64
CA ARG A 8 18.76 8.15 -0.13
C ARG A 8 17.36 7.82 -0.65
N ASP A 9 17.21 7.55 -1.93
CA ASP A 9 15.92 7.18 -2.52
C ASP A 9 15.39 5.85 -1.95
N HIS A 10 16.26 4.87 -1.74
CA HIS A 10 15.88 3.62 -1.07
C HIS A 10 15.47 3.85 0.40
N GLN A 11 16.20 4.69 1.14
CA GLN A 11 15.83 5.05 2.52
C GLN A 11 14.47 5.79 2.58
N ASN A 12 14.25 6.73 1.66
CA ASN A 12 12.98 7.42 1.50
C ASN A 12 11.86 6.41 1.19
N ALA A 13 12.08 5.48 0.28
CA ALA A 13 11.08 4.48 -0.11
C ALA A 13 10.75 3.51 1.04
N ALA A 14 11.76 3.08 1.80
CA ALA A 14 11.57 2.26 2.99
C ALA A 14 10.80 3.03 4.08
N GLN A 15 11.11 4.31 4.27
CA GLN A 15 10.37 5.15 5.20
C GLN A 15 8.91 5.37 4.74
N PHE A 16 8.66 5.55 3.44
CA PHE A 16 7.32 5.59 2.86
C PHE A 16 6.50 4.35 3.21
N LEU A 17 7.09 3.17 3.02
CA LEU A 17 6.43 1.92 3.35
C LEU A 17 6.15 1.80 4.85
N ASN A 18 7.14 2.13 5.70
CA ASN A 18 7.03 2.04 7.15
C ASN A 18 5.85 2.84 7.72
N GLU A 19 5.56 4.02 7.17
CA GLU A 19 4.48 4.86 7.67
C GLU A 19 3.06 4.34 7.35
N VAL A 20 2.92 3.31 6.50
CA VAL A 20 1.65 2.62 6.22
C VAL A 20 1.70 1.14 6.61
N TRP A 21 2.85 0.63 7.03
CA TRP A 21 3.06 -0.79 7.33
C TRP A 21 2.18 -1.35 8.44
N GLN A 22 1.78 -0.52 9.40
CA GLN A 22 0.85 -0.94 10.45
C GLN A 22 -0.52 -1.38 9.90
N VAL A 23 -0.93 -0.88 8.72
CA VAL A 23 -2.15 -1.33 8.03
C VAL A 23 -2.01 -2.80 7.62
N ARG A 24 -0.85 -3.18 7.06
CA ARG A 24 -0.55 -4.58 6.72
C ARG A 24 -0.57 -5.48 7.94
N VAL A 25 0.12 -5.08 9.02
CA VAL A 25 0.21 -5.89 10.25
C VAL A 25 -1.17 -6.18 10.81
N ARG A 26 -1.96 -5.13 11.05
CA ARG A 26 -3.33 -5.25 11.58
C ARG A 26 -4.22 -6.07 10.65
N PHE A 27 -4.16 -5.84 9.34
CA PHE A 27 -4.94 -6.64 8.39
C PHE A 27 -4.59 -8.12 8.46
N ARG A 28 -3.30 -8.47 8.51
CA ARG A 28 -2.85 -9.86 8.59
C ARG A 28 -3.34 -10.53 9.86
N GLU A 29 -3.15 -9.89 11.01
CA GLU A 29 -3.61 -10.39 12.30
C GLU A 29 -5.10 -10.73 12.23
N GLU A 30 -5.94 -9.77 11.89
CA GLU A 30 -7.40 -9.96 11.83
C GLU A 30 -7.83 -11.01 10.81
N LYS A 31 -7.20 -11.01 9.62
CA LYS A 31 -7.46 -12.02 8.59
C LYS A 31 -7.16 -13.45 9.08
N PHE A 32 -6.08 -13.66 9.82
CA PHE A 32 -5.71 -15.00 10.30
C PHE A 32 -6.56 -15.49 11.47
N PHE A 33 -7.22 -14.60 12.22
CA PHE A 33 -8.15 -14.98 13.28
C PHE A 33 -9.53 -15.41 12.77
N VAL A 34 -9.86 -15.13 11.49
CA VAL A 34 -11.16 -15.48 10.88
C VAL A 34 -11.01 -16.70 9.98
N SER A 35 -11.76 -17.77 10.27
CA SER A 35 -11.81 -18.96 9.41
C SER A 35 -12.89 -18.84 8.34
N PRO A 36 -12.70 -19.40 7.12
CA PRO A 36 -13.71 -19.47 6.06
C PRO A 36 -15.06 -20.10 6.46
N GLY A 37 -15.09 -20.84 7.57
CA GLY A 37 -16.30 -21.46 8.11
C GLY A 37 -17.06 -20.62 9.14
N ASP A 38 -16.46 -19.56 9.69
CA ASP A 38 -17.04 -18.80 10.79
C ASP A 38 -17.58 -17.43 10.32
N ARG A 39 -18.73 -17.47 9.62
CA ARG A 39 -19.41 -16.25 9.14
C ARG A 39 -19.95 -15.37 10.26
N PHE A 40 -20.23 -15.93 11.44
CA PHE A 40 -20.89 -15.18 12.52
C PHE A 40 -19.90 -14.35 13.33
N ASN A 41 -18.60 -14.68 13.30
CA ASN A 41 -17.53 -13.92 13.96
C ASN A 41 -16.52 -13.28 12.97
N SER A 42 -16.87 -13.13 11.69
CA SER A 42 -15.97 -12.60 10.67
C SER A 42 -15.91 -11.07 10.60
N THR A 43 -16.79 -10.39 11.32
CA THR A 43 -16.89 -8.93 11.28
C THR A 43 -15.88 -8.29 12.21
N VAL A 44 -14.97 -7.49 11.65
CA VAL A 44 -13.88 -6.83 12.36
C VAL A 44 -14.10 -5.33 12.33
N LYS A 45 -13.89 -4.67 13.46
CA LYS A 45 -13.98 -3.22 13.57
C LYS A 45 -12.60 -2.63 13.80
N PHE A 46 -12.09 -1.88 12.84
CA PHE A 46 -10.84 -1.15 12.99
C PHE A 46 -11.04 0.20 13.70
N ASP A 47 -9.99 0.68 14.36
CA ASP A 47 -9.99 1.98 15.02
C ASP A 47 -9.86 3.14 14.01
N LYS A 48 -10.03 4.37 14.50
CA LYS A 48 -9.89 5.59 13.69
C LYS A 48 -8.45 5.80 13.19
N GLU A 49 -7.46 5.25 13.90
CA GLU A 49 -6.05 5.38 13.54
C GLU A 49 -5.75 4.58 12.26
N PHE A 50 -6.33 3.38 12.12
CA PHE A 50 -6.24 2.57 10.91
C PHE A 50 -6.72 3.33 9.67
N ALA A 51 -7.92 3.91 9.74
CA ALA A 51 -8.47 4.71 8.65
C ALA A 51 -7.62 5.97 8.39
N ARG A 52 -7.07 6.60 9.44
CA ARG A 52 -6.17 7.75 9.31
C ARG A 52 -4.89 7.40 8.56
N LEU A 53 -4.28 6.24 8.82
CA LEU A 53 -3.05 5.81 8.13
C LEU A 53 -3.27 5.68 6.62
N ILE A 54 -4.37 5.05 6.19
CA ILE A 54 -4.72 4.92 4.76
C ILE A 54 -4.97 6.31 4.16
N ARG A 55 -5.75 7.15 4.84
CA ARG A 55 -6.11 8.49 4.35
C ARG A 55 -4.95 9.46 4.29
N ASN A 56 -3.98 9.31 5.20
CA ASN A 56 -2.71 10.02 5.14
C ASN A 56 -1.98 9.73 3.82
N ARG A 57 -1.96 8.48 3.38
CA ARG A 57 -1.37 8.13 2.08
C ARG A 57 -2.17 8.69 0.92
N ALA A 58 -3.51 8.70 1.02
CA ALA A 58 -4.38 9.29 0.00
C ALA A 58 -4.25 10.83 -0.15
N GLY A 59 -3.65 11.53 0.81
CA GLY A 59 -3.54 13.00 0.80
C GLY A 59 -4.86 13.76 0.93
N MET A 60 -5.87 13.20 1.60
CA MET A 60 -7.23 13.74 1.65
C MET A 60 -7.54 14.68 2.85
N TYR A 61 -8.07 15.89 2.59
CA TYR A 61 -8.82 16.90 3.40
C TYR A 61 -8.38 17.25 4.85
N MET A 62 -7.70 16.38 5.57
CA MET A 62 -7.11 16.56 6.91
C MET A 62 -5.77 15.82 7.03
N ALA A 63 -5.56 14.80 6.18
CA ALA A 63 -4.26 14.23 5.91
C ALA A 63 -3.44 15.24 5.11
N LYS A 64 -2.34 15.72 5.69
CA LYS A 64 -1.37 16.46 4.88
C LYS A 64 -0.91 15.53 3.75
N PRO A 65 -0.91 15.97 2.48
CA PRO A 65 -0.40 15.20 1.37
C PRO A 65 0.98 14.65 1.72
N TRP A 66 1.29 13.45 1.26
CA TRP A 66 2.61 12.85 1.45
C TRP A 66 3.76 13.82 1.12
N ASN A 67 3.66 14.51 -0.03
CA ASN A 67 4.60 15.53 -0.48
C ASN A 67 4.69 16.77 0.45
N ALA A 68 3.74 16.98 1.36
CA ALA A 68 3.78 18.08 2.32
C ALA A 68 4.63 17.75 3.55
N TYR A 69 4.80 16.48 3.91
CA TYR A 69 5.75 16.06 4.96
C TYR A 69 7.16 15.95 4.41
N HIS A 70 7.29 15.52 3.16
CA HIS A 70 8.57 15.21 2.53
C HIS A 70 8.74 15.88 1.16
N PRO A 71 8.66 17.23 1.07
CA PRO A 71 8.63 17.96 -0.21
C PRO A 71 9.93 17.86 -1.02
N HIS A 72 11.00 17.36 -0.40
CA HIS A 72 12.33 17.21 -1.00
C HIS A 72 12.66 15.76 -1.33
N TRP A 73 11.75 14.82 -1.07
CA TRP A 73 11.97 13.44 -1.44
C TRP A 73 11.89 13.31 -2.96
N THR A 74 12.96 12.76 -3.51
CA THR A 74 13.08 12.37 -4.89
C THR A 74 12.98 10.86 -4.93
N PHE A 75 12.37 10.33 -5.99
CA PHE A 75 12.33 8.91 -6.24
C PHE A 75 12.79 8.66 -7.68
N THR A 76 13.50 7.56 -7.88
CA THR A 76 13.75 7.06 -9.23
C THR A 76 12.41 6.74 -9.91
N PRO A 77 12.34 6.76 -11.25
CA PRO A 77 11.11 6.48 -11.97
C PRO A 77 10.45 5.15 -11.57
N GLU A 78 11.24 4.12 -11.26
CA GLU A 78 10.71 2.82 -10.85
C GLU A 78 10.00 2.89 -9.48
N ILE A 79 10.61 3.56 -8.50
CA ILE A 79 10.01 3.72 -7.17
C ILE A 79 8.79 4.65 -7.24
N GLN A 80 8.85 5.69 -8.08
CA GLN A 80 7.75 6.63 -8.28
C GLN A 80 6.48 5.94 -8.79
N VAL A 81 6.61 4.91 -9.64
CA VAL A 81 5.46 4.11 -10.11
C VAL A 81 4.78 3.39 -8.95
N TRP A 82 5.56 2.76 -8.08
CA TRP A 82 5.03 2.08 -6.88
C TRP A 82 4.35 3.06 -5.93
N GLU A 83 5.01 4.18 -5.63
CA GLU A 83 4.48 5.23 -4.76
C GLU A 83 3.13 5.76 -5.29
N SER A 84 3.10 6.11 -6.58
CA SER A 84 1.90 6.67 -7.23
C SER A 84 0.73 5.69 -7.16
N GLU A 85 0.99 4.40 -7.37
CA GLU A 85 -0.04 3.37 -7.34
C GLU A 85 -0.53 3.08 -5.92
N ILE A 86 0.36 3.05 -4.93
CA ILE A 86 -0.01 2.90 -3.51
C ILE A 86 -0.86 4.09 -3.06
N VAL A 87 -0.49 5.32 -3.43
CA VAL A 87 -1.27 6.53 -3.15
C VAL A 87 -2.64 6.47 -3.84
N ARG A 88 -2.69 6.05 -5.10
CA ARG A 88 -3.95 5.91 -5.86
C ARG A 88 -4.89 4.89 -5.19
N MET A 89 -4.38 3.73 -4.80
CA MET A 89 -5.16 2.69 -4.11
C MET A 89 -5.65 3.16 -2.75
N ALA A 90 -4.79 3.85 -1.98
CA ALA A 90 -5.17 4.45 -0.71
C ALA A 90 -6.29 5.49 -0.89
N GLY A 91 -6.25 6.28 -1.97
CA GLY A 91 -7.31 7.20 -2.35
C GLY A 91 -8.65 6.50 -2.57
N ARG A 92 -8.66 5.39 -3.31
CA ARG A 92 -9.87 4.59 -3.52
C ARG A 92 -10.40 3.98 -2.24
N LEU A 93 -9.52 3.46 -1.38
CA LEU A 93 -9.92 2.93 -0.07
C LEU A 93 -10.53 4.02 0.82
N ALA A 94 -9.94 5.21 0.83
CA ALA A 94 -10.42 6.35 1.62
C ALA A 94 -11.83 6.83 1.22
N GLU A 95 -12.24 6.60 -0.03
CA GLU A 95 -13.57 6.91 -0.54
C GLU A 95 -14.62 5.86 -0.15
N MET A 96 -14.20 4.67 0.29
CA MET A 96 -15.14 3.60 0.64
C MET A 96 -15.92 3.93 1.92
N PRO A 97 -17.22 3.63 1.99
CA PRO A 97 -18.05 3.92 3.17
C PRO A 97 -17.49 3.37 4.48
N ALA A 98 -16.90 2.17 4.44
CA ALA A 98 -16.25 1.56 5.61
C ALA A 98 -15.10 2.41 6.17
N LEU A 99 -14.36 3.14 5.33
CA LEU A 99 -13.18 3.95 5.72
C LEU A 99 -13.46 5.46 5.74
N ALA A 100 -14.70 5.88 5.51
CA ALA A 100 -15.10 7.28 5.55
C ALA A 100 -14.83 7.89 6.95
N LEU A 101 -14.67 9.23 7.01
CA LEU A 101 -14.33 9.95 8.27
C LEU A 101 -15.29 9.68 9.43
N MET A 102 -16.54 9.39 9.10
CA MET A 102 -17.64 9.11 10.01
C MET A 102 -18.11 7.65 9.88
N GLY A 103 -17.38 6.81 9.13
CA GLY A 103 -17.69 5.41 8.94
C GLY A 103 -17.49 4.62 10.23
N GLU A 104 -18.18 3.50 10.35
CA GLU A 104 -18.03 2.62 11.51
C GLU A 104 -16.73 1.80 11.47
N ALA A 105 -15.99 1.80 10.34
CA ALA A 105 -14.77 1.01 10.12
C ALA A 105 -14.98 -0.49 10.38
N VAL A 106 -16.17 -0.97 10.00
CA VAL A 106 -16.59 -2.36 10.12
C VAL A 106 -16.39 -3.06 8.77
N PHE A 107 -15.67 -4.17 8.80
CA PHE A 107 -15.28 -4.97 7.64
C PHE A 107 -15.70 -6.41 7.84
N ASP A 108 -16.26 -7.03 6.80
CA ASP A 108 -16.52 -8.47 6.82
C ASP A 108 -15.30 -9.22 6.25
N PHE A 109 -14.57 -9.92 7.11
CA PHE A 109 -13.41 -10.74 6.74
C PHE A 109 -13.78 -12.15 6.29
N TYR A 110 -15.06 -12.46 6.17
CA TYR A 110 -15.50 -13.74 5.63
C TYR A 110 -14.97 -13.90 4.20
N HIS A 111 -14.27 -15.01 3.98
CA HIS A 111 -13.66 -15.33 2.71
C HIS A 111 -13.76 -16.82 2.40
N GLN A 112 -13.59 -17.15 1.12
CA GLN A 112 -13.46 -18.51 0.62
C GLN A 112 -12.10 -18.64 -0.08
N VAL A 113 -11.62 -19.86 -0.24
CA VAL A 113 -10.45 -20.16 -1.08
C VAL A 113 -11.00 -20.70 -2.40
N ASP A 114 -10.61 -20.08 -3.51
CA ASP A 114 -10.99 -20.55 -4.85
C ASP A 114 -10.13 -21.75 -5.30
N GLU A 115 -10.40 -22.25 -6.52
CA GLU A 115 -9.70 -23.40 -7.10
C GLU A 115 -8.20 -23.15 -7.30
N GLU A 116 -7.77 -21.89 -7.37
CA GLU A 116 -6.38 -21.47 -7.54
C GLU A 116 -5.67 -21.24 -6.20
N GLY A 117 -6.38 -21.37 -5.08
CA GLY A 117 -5.84 -21.11 -3.75
C GLY A 117 -5.90 -19.64 -3.32
N ASN A 118 -6.56 -18.78 -4.09
CA ASN A 118 -6.70 -17.36 -3.78
C ASN A 118 -7.87 -17.10 -2.84
N LEU A 119 -7.74 -16.05 -2.03
CA LEU A 119 -8.79 -15.65 -1.10
C LEU A 119 -9.81 -14.75 -1.79
N VAL A 120 -11.07 -15.19 -1.74
CA VAL A 120 -12.22 -14.47 -2.27
C VAL A 120 -13.05 -13.93 -1.12
N PHE A 121 -13.00 -12.61 -0.92
CA PHE A 121 -13.78 -11.91 0.08
C PHE A 121 -15.17 -11.55 -0.46
N ARG A 122 -16.19 -11.63 0.40
CA ARG A 122 -17.55 -11.21 0.04
C ARG A 122 -17.75 -9.71 0.11
N ASP A 123 -17.16 -9.05 1.10
CA ASP A 123 -17.18 -7.60 1.20
C ASP A 123 -16.15 -6.98 0.27
N GLU A 124 -16.61 -6.01 -0.52
CA GLU A 124 -15.78 -5.26 -1.44
C GLU A 124 -14.73 -4.42 -0.72
N SER A 125 -15.06 -3.90 0.46
CA SER A 125 -14.13 -3.08 1.24
C SER A 125 -12.96 -3.93 1.76
N THR A 126 -13.25 -5.11 2.33
CA THR A 126 -12.22 -6.07 2.71
C THR A 126 -11.41 -6.56 1.52
N ARG A 127 -12.05 -6.84 0.37
CA ARG A 127 -11.34 -7.25 -0.85
C ARG A 127 -10.36 -6.18 -1.31
N ALA A 128 -10.79 -4.94 -1.39
CA ALA A 128 -9.92 -3.83 -1.80
C ALA A 128 -8.77 -3.63 -0.81
N LEU A 129 -9.06 -3.76 0.49
CA LEU A 129 -8.04 -3.69 1.53
C LEU A 129 -7.02 -4.83 1.42
N HIS A 130 -7.47 -6.04 1.08
CA HIS A 130 -6.58 -7.17 0.82
C HIS A 130 -5.61 -6.89 -0.33
N ILE A 131 -6.12 -6.41 -1.46
CA ILE A 131 -5.31 -6.07 -2.65
C ILE A 131 -4.32 -4.96 -2.31
N PHE A 132 -4.74 -3.96 -1.55
CA PHE A 132 -3.85 -2.90 -1.07
C PHE A 132 -2.71 -3.44 -0.21
N VAL A 133 -3.00 -4.35 0.74
CA VAL A 133 -1.97 -4.98 1.57
C VAL A 133 -1.02 -5.84 0.73
N GLN A 134 -1.52 -6.57 -0.27
CA GLN A 134 -0.65 -7.28 -1.22
C GLN A 134 0.26 -6.32 -1.99
N MET A 135 -0.22 -5.13 -2.33
CA MET A 135 0.61 -4.11 -2.99
C MET A 135 1.74 -3.62 -2.10
N LEU A 136 1.47 -3.40 -0.80
CA LEU A 136 2.50 -3.03 0.17
C LEU A 136 3.55 -4.14 0.32
N GLU A 137 3.13 -5.40 0.32
CA GLU A 137 4.02 -6.56 0.42
C GLU A 137 4.92 -6.70 -0.80
N ARG A 138 4.35 -6.57 -2.00
CA ARG A 138 5.13 -6.62 -3.25
C ARG A 138 6.12 -5.45 -3.33
N PHE A 139 5.77 -4.29 -2.79
CA PHE A 139 6.69 -3.16 -2.73
C PHE A 139 7.82 -3.40 -1.72
N ASP A 140 7.54 -4.01 -0.56
CA ASP A 140 8.56 -4.42 0.41
C ASP A 140 9.57 -5.40 -0.19
N GLU A 141 9.08 -6.41 -0.90
CA GLU A 141 9.89 -7.38 -1.65
C GLU A 141 10.74 -6.68 -2.70
N PHE A 142 10.12 -5.81 -3.51
CA PHE A 142 10.83 -5.00 -4.50
C PHE A 142 11.96 -4.19 -3.88
N LEU A 143 11.71 -3.51 -2.75
CA LEU A 143 12.73 -2.72 -2.07
C LEU A 143 13.86 -3.60 -1.55
N THR A 144 13.55 -4.75 -0.97
CA THR A 144 14.56 -5.71 -0.46
C THR A 144 15.54 -6.13 -1.56
N ASP A 145 15.03 -6.33 -2.79
CA ASP A 145 15.83 -6.75 -3.95
C ASP A 145 16.38 -5.57 -4.78
N TYR A 146 16.02 -4.33 -4.44
CA TYR A 146 16.36 -3.16 -5.23
C TYR A 146 17.85 -2.80 -5.14
N LYS A 147 18.55 -2.89 -6.28
CA LYS A 147 20.00 -2.58 -6.40
C LYS A 147 20.30 -1.24 -7.08
N GLY A 148 19.28 -0.40 -7.28
CA GLY A 148 19.37 0.83 -8.08
C GLY A 148 18.58 0.75 -9.39
N PRO A 149 18.56 1.84 -10.18
CA PRO A 149 17.82 1.92 -11.42
C PRO A 149 18.39 0.86 -12.36
N GLN A 150 17.52 0.10 -13.02
CA GLN A 150 18.00 -0.84 -14.01
C GLN A 150 18.62 -0.01 -15.14
N GLN A 151 19.94 -0.10 -15.31
CA GLN A 151 20.58 0.46 -16.48
C GLN A 151 19.98 -0.25 -17.70
N ASN A 152 19.17 0.48 -18.44
CA ASN A 152 18.58 -0.02 -19.67
C ASN A 152 19.75 -0.41 -20.60
N PRO A 153 19.88 -1.67 -21.06
CA PRO A 153 20.98 -2.06 -21.96
C PRO A 153 20.90 -1.37 -23.34
N TYR A 154 19.85 -0.59 -23.59
CA TYR A 154 19.62 0.19 -24.82
C TYR A 154 19.88 1.69 -24.64
N GLY A 155 20.88 2.04 -23.85
CA GLY A 155 21.34 3.41 -23.60
C GLY A 155 22.51 3.87 -24.47
N SER A 156 22.62 3.41 -25.72
CA SER A 156 23.59 3.91 -26.70
C SER A 156 23.00 3.82 -28.11
N SER A 157 22.00 4.65 -28.43
CA SER A 157 21.68 4.88 -29.84
C SER A 157 22.74 5.84 -30.41
N PRO A 158 23.48 5.47 -31.48
CA PRO A 158 24.58 6.25 -32.04
C PRO A 158 24.14 7.44 -32.90
N TYR A 159 22.86 7.83 -32.87
CA TYR A 159 22.41 9.01 -33.60
C TYR A 159 22.59 10.26 -32.74
N GLY A 160 23.77 10.87 -32.90
CA GLY A 160 24.08 12.20 -32.42
C GLY A 160 23.24 13.29 -33.09
N PHE A 161 22.96 14.33 -32.32
CA PHE A 161 22.65 15.68 -32.78
C PHE A 161 23.77 16.60 -32.33
#